data_AF-A0A7C1W9X0-F1
#
_entry.id   AF-A0A7C1W9X0-F1
#
_cell.length_a   1.000
_cell.length_b   1.000
_cell.length_c   1.000
_cell.angle_alpha   90.00
_cell.angle_beta   90.00
_cell.angle_gamma   90.00
#
_symmetry.space_group_name_H-M   'P 1'
#
loop_
_entity.id
_entity.type
_entity.pdbx_description
1 polymer ?
#
loop_
_entity_poly.entity_id
_entity_poly.type
_entity_poly.pdbx_seq_one_letter_code
_entity_poly.pdbx_strand_id
1 'polypeptide(L)'
;MWDVVSAVNNGGAKFEWEEVVSNIGDSKLYIGTTRDALRFNSVPAMTWHRHIIDGDSRTFNGVRVPATAREMQEIADNLLCMLPTPYILDLMWEQASLKFDPVINLGHGKIVATQNINDVHVAIEKKIEKSGGYPKRGIIASVGKYWCVCNELLAKTPDTRKYGIKTACNYGWHSSTGRYNGVVPGIRLWQGIGTRHNDEHVDPS
;
A
#
# COMPACT_ATOMS: atom_id res chain seq x y z
N MET A 1 14.62 1.53 14.88
CA MET A 1 13.68 1.30 13.75
C MET A 1 13.82 2.49 12.83
N TRP A 2 13.88 2.28 11.52
CA TRP A 2 13.93 3.37 10.56
C TRP A 2 12.57 4.08 10.51
N ASP A 3 12.60 5.41 10.62
CA ASP A 3 11.43 6.25 10.76
C ASP A 3 10.96 6.76 9.39
N VAL A 4 9.84 6.18 8.94
CA VAL A 4 9.25 6.48 7.63
C VAL A 4 8.63 7.88 7.58
N VAL A 5 8.08 8.37 8.69
CA VAL A 5 7.45 9.70 8.74
C VAL A 5 8.53 10.77 8.70
N SER A 6 9.58 10.63 9.51
CA SER A 6 10.73 11.53 9.45
C SER A 6 11.38 11.53 8.08
N ALA A 7 11.48 10.37 7.43
CA ALA A 7 12.02 10.27 6.07
C ALA A 7 11.16 11.03 5.04
N VAL A 8 9.83 10.97 5.14
CA VAL A 8 8.91 11.78 4.32
C VAL A 8 9.12 13.27 4.58
N ASN A 9 9.10 13.69 5.86
CA ASN A 9 9.20 15.09 6.26
C ASN A 9 10.52 15.73 5.83
N ASN A 10 11.59 14.94 5.74
CA ASN A 10 12.90 15.37 5.26
C ASN A 10 13.05 15.32 3.72
N GLY A 11 11.96 15.09 2.98
CA GLY A 11 11.97 15.05 1.52
C GLY A 11 12.58 13.77 0.91
N GLY A 12 12.71 12.71 1.70
CA GLY A 12 13.28 11.43 1.27
C GLY A 12 12.35 10.58 0.41
N ALA A 13 11.05 10.89 0.39
CA ALA A 13 10.05 10.20 -0.41
C ALA A 13 9.81 10.90 -1.75
N LYS A 14 9.70 10.10 -2.83
CA LYS A 14 9.26 10.60 -4.13
C LYS A 14 7.77 10.33 -4.34
N PHE A 15 6.98 11.40 -4.45
CA PHE A 15 5.56 11.33 -4.77
C PHE A 15 5.34 11.55 -6.26
N GLU A 16 4.73 10.57 -6.93
CA GLU A 16 4.21 10.71 -8.28
C GLU A 16 2.70 10.63 -8.18
N TRP A 17 2.00 11.62 -8.72
CA TRP A 17 0.54 11.72 -8.64
C TRP A 17 -0.08 11.32 -9.98
N GLU A 18 -1.19 10.60 -9.90
CA GLU A 18 -2.01 10.25 -11.05
C GLU A 18 -3.48 10.32 -10.66
N GLU A 19 -4.33 10.43 -11.68
CA GLU A 19 -5.76 10.63 -11.49
C GLU A 19 -6.53 9.34 -11.72
N VAL A 20 -7.53 9.08 -10.89
CA VAL A 20 -8.58 8.09 -11.15
C VAL A 20 -9.93 8.80 -11.26
N VAL A 21 -10.80 8.27 -12.12
CA VAL A 21 -12.09 8.87 -12.43
C VAL A 21 -13.21 8.03 -11.85
N SER A 22 -14.05 8.62 -11.01
CA SER A 22 -15.31 8.03 -10.58
C SER A 22 -16.46 8.61 -11.40
N ASN A 23 -17.35 7.75 -11.91
CA ASN A 23 -18.56 8.17 -12.62
C ASN A 23 -19.75 8.15 -11.64
N ILE A 24 -20.43 9.28 -11.49
CA ILE A 24 -21.59 9.46 -10.59
C ILE A 24 -22.75 9.98 -11.42
N GLY A 25 -23.59 9.07 -11.93
CA GLY A 25 -24.57 9.40 -12.97
C GLY A 25 -23.87 9.95 -14.21
N ASP A 26 -24.28 11.14 -14.66
CA ASP A 26 -23.65 11.84 -15.79
C ASP A 26 -22.43 12.67 -15.40
N SER A 27 -22.11 12.76 -14.10
CA SER A 27 -20.98 13.54 -13.59
C SER A 27 -19.72 12.69 -13.44
N LYS A 28 -18.56 13.34 -13.56
CA LYS A 28 -17.24 12.75 -13.31
C LYS A 28 -16.58 13.43 -12.13
N LEU A 29 -16.11 12.61 -11.19
CA LEU A 29 -15.25 13.05 -10.10
C LEU A 29 -13.82 12.58 -10.39
N TYR A 30 -12.90 13.54 -10.47
CA TYR A 30 -11.48 13.32 -10.69
C TYR A 30 -10.76 13.31 -9.34
N ILE A 31 -10.05 12.23 -9.05
CA ILE A 31 -9.43 11.99 -7.74
C ILE A 31 -7.93 11.81 -7.93
N GLY A 32 -7.14 12.72 -7.37
CA GLY A 32 -5.68 12.58 -7.32
C GLY A 32 -5.25 11.49 -6.34
N THR A 33 -4.39 10.58 -6.78
CA THR A 33 -3.87 9.45 -6.00
C THR A 33 -2.37 9.30 -6.21
N THR A 34 -1.68 8.69 -5.26
CA THR A 34 -0.29 8.29 -5.48
C THR A 34 -0.24 7.19 -6.53
N ARG A 35 0.64 7.38 -7.51
CA ARG A 35 0.82 6.48 -8.65
C ARG A 35 1.25 5.07 -8.27
N ASP A 36 2.05 4.97 -7.22
CA ASP A 36 2.70 3.77 -6.70
C ASP A 36 2.79 3.93 -5.17
N ALA A 37 3.24 2.90 -4.46
CA ALA A 37 3.60 3.00 -3.05
C ALA A 37 4.75 4.00 -2.84
N LEU A 38 4.89 4.47 -1.60
CA LEU A 38 5.95 5.39 -1.20
C LEU A 38 7.33 4.75 -1.43
N ARG A 39 8.16 5.43 -2.23
CA ARG A 39 9.52 5.00 -2.55
C ARG A 39 10.54 5.95 -1.96
N PHE A 40 11.59 5.36 -1.40
CA PHE A 40 12.67 6.08 -0.71
C PHE A 40 14.02 5.74 -1.30
N ASN A 41 14.92 6.71 -1.29
CA ASN A 41 16.31 6.53 -1.67
C ASN A 41 17.21 6.38 -0.44
N SER A 42 18.41 5.83 -0.64
CA SER A 42 19.41 5.63 0.42
C SER A 42 18.87 4.82 1.61
N VAL A 43 17.97 3.87 1.34
CA VAL A 43 17.37 3.01 2.35
C VAL A 43 18.38 1.95 2.77
N PRO A 44 18.71 1.79 4.07
CA PRO A 44 19.63 0.75 4.52
C PRO A 44 19.01 -0.65 4.36
N ALA A 45 19.84 -1.69 4.40
CA ALA A 45 19.35 -3.06 4.53
C ALA A 45 18.51 -3.22 5.81
N MET A 46 17.28 -3.70 5.66
CA MET A 46 16.32 -3.76 6.76
C MET A 46 15.40 -4.98 6.70
N THR A 47 15.02 -5.45 7.89
CA THR A 47 13.92 -6.41 8.06
C THR A 47 12.58 -5.76 7.71
N TRP A 48 11.53 -6.58 7.53
CA TRP A 48 10.15 -6.11 7.31
C TRP A 48 9.69 -5.03 8.30
N HIS A 49 10.05 -5.18 9.57
CA HIS A 49 9.70 -4.25 10.64
C HIS A 49 10.64 -3.03 10.73
N ARG A 50 11.39 -2.74 9.66
CA ARG A 50 12.30 -1.59 9.55
C ARG A 50 13.40 -1.58 10.62
N HIS A 51 13.86 -2.75 11.05
CA HIS A 51 15.11 -2.86 11.82
C HIS A 51 16.28 -2.95 10.85
N ILE A 52 17.28 -2.09 11.06
CA ILE A 52 18.54 -2.13 10.30
C ILE A 52 19.24 -3.45 10.61
N ILE A 53 19.78 -4.09 9.57
CA ILE A 53 20.49 -5.35 9.69
C ILE A 53 21.95 -5.05 10.04
N ASP A 54 22.38 -5.43 11.25
CA ASP A 54 23.75 -5.21 11.71
C ASP A 54 24.76 -5.93 10.79
N GLY A 55 25.83 -5.21 10.43
CA GLY A 55 26.88 -5.71 9.54
C GLY A 55 26.56 -5.63 8.04
N ASP A 56 25.36 -5.22 7.65
CA ASP A 56 25.00 -5.00 6.24
C ASP A 56 25.04 -3.50 5.89
N SER A 57 26.10 -3.08 5.22
CA SER A 57 26.33 -1.68 4.82
C SER A 57 25.67 -1.28 3.50
N ARG A 58 24.89 -2.18 2.87
CA ARG A 58 24.24 -1.90 1.59
C ARG A 58 23.15 -0.84 1.75
N THR A 59 23.03 0.01 0.74
CA THR A 59 21.95 0.98 0.59
C THR A 59 21.22 0.76 -0.72
N PHE A 60 19.93 1.05 -0.72
CA PHE A 60 19.02 0.75 -1.81
C PHE A 60 18.22 2.01 -2.19
N ASN A 61 17.99 2.18 -3.48
CA ASN A 61 17.24 3.33 -4.02
C ASN A 61 15.89 2.89 -4.58
N GLY A 62 14.90 3.78 -4.53
CA GLY A 62 13.54 3.51 -4.99
C GLY A 62 12.78 2.46 -4.18
N VAL A 63 13.20 2.17 -2.95
CA VAL A 63 12.65 1.07 -2.14
C VAL A 63 11.28 1.45 -1.59
N ARG A 64 10.32 0.52 -1.74
CA ARG A 64 9.01 0.61 -1.09
C ARG A 64 9.14 0.15 0.36
N VAL A 65 8.79 1.04 1.29
CA VAL A 65 8.94 0.79 2.72
C VAL A 65 7.55 0.63 3.34
N PRO A 66 7.26 -0.48 4.03
CA PRO A 66 5.96 -0.65 4.66
C PRO A 66 5.82 0.33 5.83
N ALA A 67 4.59 0.78 6.07
CA ALA A 67 4.25 1.72 7.14
C ALA A 67 3.07 1.19 7.96
N THR A 68 2.97 1.62 9.20
CA THR A 68 1.79 1.36 10.03
C THR A 68 0.61 2.24 9.60
N ALA A 69 -0.61 1.90 10.02
CA ALA A 69 -1.77 2.74 9.72
C ALA A 69 -1.64 4.14 10.34
N ARG A 70 -1.06 4.23 11.55
CA ARG A 70 -0.77 5.50 12.22
C ARG A 70 0.21 6.35 11.41
N GLU A 71 1.33 5.76 11.01
CA GLU A 71 2.34 6.46 10.20
C GLU A 71 1.77 6.90 8.85
N MET A 72 0.95 6.07 8.20
CA MET A 72 0.30 6.43 6.94
C MET A 72 -0.71 7.58 7.11
N GLN A 73 -1.46 7.61 8.22
CA GLN A 73 -2.34 8.73 8.51
C GLN A 73 -1.55 10.02 8.73
N GLU A 74 -0.45 9.96 9.50
CA GLU A 74 0.41 11.11 9.73
C GLU A 74 1.05 11.63 8.43
N ILE A 75 1.50 10.73 7.56
CA ILE A 75 1.99 11.08 6.22
C ILE A 75 0.88 11.73 5.39
N ALA A 76 -0.34 11.19 5.41
CA ALA A 76 -1.47 11.77 4.69
C ALA A 76 -1.79 13.18 5.19
N ASP A 77 -1.80 13.39 6.51
CA ASP A 77 -2.05 14.69 7.14
C ASP A 77 -0.98 15.72 6.74
N ASN A 78 0.30 15.32 6.75
CA ASN A 78 1.42 16.19 6.34
C ASN A 78 1.36 16.58 4.85
N LEU A 79 0.72 15.75 4.02
CA LEU A 79 0.51 16.01 2.59
C LEU A 79 -0.84 16.67 2.29
N LEU A 80 -1.62 17.03 3.32
CA LEU A 80 -3.00 17.53 3.20
C LEU A 80 -3.90 16.61 2.36
N CYS A 81 -3.69 15.31 2.52
CA CYS A 81 -4.37 14.24 1.82
C CYS A 81 -5.21 13.40 2.80
N MET A 82 -5.89 12.38 2.27
CA MET A 82 -6.56 11.37 3.07
C MET A 82 -6.13 9.99 2.64
N LEU A 83 -6.20 9.02 3.56
CA LEU A 83 -6.11 7.63 3.19
C LEU A 83 -7.24 7.28 2.22
N PRO A 84 -6.99 6.39 1.24
CA PRO A 84 -8.02 6.03 0.27
C PRO A 84 -9.13 5.23 0.94
N THR A 85 -10.28 5.16 0.27
CA THR A 85 -11.34 4.20 0.61
C THR A 85 -11.18 2.92 -0.20
N PRO A 86 -11.78 1.80 0.21
CA PRO A 86 -11.85 0.59 -0.62
C PRO A 86 -12.33 0.84 -2.06
N TYR A 87 -13.30 1.76 -2.23
CA TYR A 87 -13.81 2.13 -3.55
C TYR A 87 -12.73 2.84 -4.41
N ILE A 88 -11.98 3.78 -3.83
CA ILE A 88 -10.87 4.44 -4.55
C ILE A 88 -9.78 3.42 -4.92
N LEU A 89 -9.46 2.49 -4.02
CA LEU A 89 -8.47 1.43 -4.29
C LEU A 89 -8.90 0.50 -5.43
N ASP A 90 -10.19 0.17 -5.51
CA ASP A 90 -10.73 -0.58 -6.64
C ASP A 90 -10.64 0.20 -7.95
N LEU A 91 -10.94 1.51 -7.95
CA LEU A 91 -10.78 2.37 -9.13
C LEU A 91 -9.31 2.47 -9.56
N MET A 92 -8.39 2.60 -8.60
CA MET A 92 -6.94 2.58 -8.87
C MET A 92 -6.54 1.29 -9.58
N TRP A 93 -7.02 0.12 -9.12
CA TRP A 93 -6.76 -1.14 -9.79
C TRP A 93 -7.46 -1.23 -11.15
N GLU A 94 -8.71 -0.80 -11.29
CA GLU A 94 -9.47 -0.83 -12.54
C GLU A 94 -8.80 0.02 -13.63
N GLN A 95 -8.28 1.19 -13.27
CA GLN A 95 -7.76 2.19 -14.19
C GLN A 95 -6.23 2.17 -14.30
N ALA A 96 -5.55 1.24 -13.61
CA ALA A 96 -4.09 1.13 -13.66
C ALA A 96 -3.56 0.77 -15.05
N SER A 97 -2.52 1.49 -15.47
CA SER A 97 -1.73 1.19 -16.66
C SER A 97 -0.92 -0.09 -16.50
N LEU A 98 -0.49 -0.39 -15.28
CA LEU A 98 0.26 -1.59 -14.95
C LEU A 98 -0.40 -2.34 -13.80
N LYS A 99 -0.72 -3.61 -14.05
CA LYS A 99 -1.36 -4.53 -13.11
C LYS A 99 -0.62 -5.85 -13.10
N PHE A 100 -0.28 -6.34 -11.92
CA PHE A 100 0.28 -7.67 -11.74
C PHE A 100 -0.28 -8.31 -10.46
N ASP A 101 -0.13 -9.62 -10.30
CA ASP A 101 -0.55 -10.23 -9.03
C ASP A 101 0.37 -9.80 -7.88
N PRO A 102 -0.15 -9.65 -6.66
CA PRO A 102 0.63 -9.15 -5.54
C PRO A 102 1.78 -10.10 -5.18
N VAL A 103 2.85 -9.56 -4.59
CA VAL A 103 3.94 -10.37 -4.02
C VAL A 103 3.53 -10.76 -2.60
N ILE A 104 2.94 -11.94 -2.44
CA ILE A 104 2.46 -12.46 -1.14
C ILE A 104 3.51 -13.36 -0.46
N ASN A 105 4.35 -14.02 -1.25
CA ASN A 105 5.50 -14.80 -0.81
C ASN A 105 6.70 -14.58 -1.75
N LEU A 106 7.91 -14.79 -1.24
CA LEU A 106 9.15 -14.77 -2.03
C LEU A 106 9.67 -16.18 -2.34
N GLY A 107 8.79 -17.19 -2.29
CA GLY A 107 9.16 -18.60 -2.32
C GLY A 107 9.36 -19.20 -0.92
N HIS A 108 9.62 -20.52 -0.87
CA HIS A 108 9.91 -21.28 0.36
C HIS A 108 8.81 -21.31 1.44
N GLY A 109 7.55 -21.02 1.07
CA GLY A 109 6.42 -21.03 2.01
C GLY A 109 6.42 -19.90 3.03
N LYS A 110 7.35 -18.93 2.93
CA LYS A 110 7.42 -17.78 3.83
C LYS A 110 6.64 -16.59 3.28
N ILE A 111 5.78 -16.01 4.11
CA ILE A 111 5.03 -14.79 3.79
C ILE A 111 5.95 -13.57 3.78
N VAL A 112 5.62 -12.57 2.96
CA VAL A 112 6.42 -11.33 2.83
C VAL A 112 6.73 -10.62 4.14
N ALA A 113 5.83 -10.68 5.13
CA ALA A 113 6.04 -10.08 6.45
C ALA A 113 7.23 -10.68 7.25
N THR A 114 7.81 -11.80 6.77
CA THR A 114 8.98 -12.45 7.38
C THR A 114 10.27 -12.25 6.58
N GLN A 115 10.23 -11.42 5.53
CA GLN A 115 11.32 -11.20 4.59
C GLN A 115 12.00 -9.85 4.85
N ASN A 116 13.16 -9.62 4.24
CA ASN A 116 13.76 -8.30 4.22
C ASN A 116 13.05 -7.41 3.19
N ILE A 117 12.95 -6.11 3.48
CA ILE A 117 12.23 -5.16 2.63
C ILE A 117 12.85 -5.12 1.22
N ASN A 118 14.17 -5.15 1.14
CA ASN A 118 14.89 -5.14 -0.14
C ASN A 118 14.56 -6.35 -1.02
N ASP A 119 14.32 -7.53 -0.43
CA ASP A 119 14.01 -8.74 -1.20
C ASP A 119 12.59 -8.65 -1.78
N VAL A 120 11.65 -8.10 -1.02
CA VAL A 120 10.27 -7.84 -1.48
C VAL A 120 10.27 -6.79 -2.58
N HIS A 121 11.02 -5.70 -2.39
CA HIS A 121 11.19 -4.66 -3.40
C HIS A 121 11.75 -5.22 -4.70
N VAL A 122 12.85 -5.98 -4.66
CA VAL A 122 13.44 -6.61 -5.85
C VAL A 122 12.45 -7.53 -6.58
N ALA A 123 11.61 -8.26 -5.85
CA ALA A 123 10.59 -9.11 -6.46
C ALA A 123 9.50 -8.30 -7.19
N ILE A 124 9.12 -7.14 -6.65
CA ILE A 124 8.19 -6.21 -7.30
C ILE A 124 8.83 -5.62 -8.55
N GLU A 125 10.08 -5.14 -8.47
CA GLU A 125 10.80 -4.57 -9.63
C GLU A 125 10.91 -5.59 -10.77
N LYS A 126 11.24 -6.86 -10.48
CA LYS A 126 11.25 -7.93 -11.48
C LYS A 126 9.90 -8.14 -12.16
N LYS A 127 8.78 -7.98 -11.44
CA LYS A 127 7.44 -8.05 -12.04
C LYS A 127 7.15 -6.86 -12.94
N ILE A 128 7.58 -5.66 -12.54
CA ILE A 128 7.46 -4.45 -13.36
C ILE A 128 8.28 -4.59 -14.64
N GLU A 129 9.54 -5.00 -14.55
CA GLU A 129 10.41 -5.27 -15.70
C GLU A 129 9.81 -6.31 -16.65
N LYS A 130 9.34 -7.44 -16.11
CA LYS A 130 8.68 -8.50 -16.89
C LYS A 130 7.41 -8.00 -17.61
N SER A 131 6.77 -6.96 -17.09
CA SER A 131 5.58 -6.34 -17.68
C SER A 131 5.91 -5.22 -18.67
N GLY A 132 7.19 -5.06 -19.06
CA GLY A 132 7.64 -4.03 -20.01
C GLY A 132 8.23 -2.78 -19.36
N GLY A 133 8.44 -2.80 -18.03
CA GLY A 133 9.00 -1.69 -17.27
C GLY A 133 7.96 -0.69 -16.77
N TYR A 134 8.44 0.42 -16.21
CA TYR A 134 7.58 1.49 -15.71
C TYR A 134 6.88 2.19 -16.89
N PRO A 135 5.53 2.33 -16.86
CA PRO A 135 4.86 3.14 -17.86
C PRO A 135 5.30 4.61 -17.75
N LYS A 136 5.02 5.44 -18.76
CA LYS A 136 5.26 6.89 -18.64
C LYS A 136 4.25 7.57 -17.70
N ARG A 137 3.01 7.07 -17.69
CA ARG A 137 1.88 7.58 -16.91
C ARG A 137 0.95 6.47 -16.43
N GLY A 138 0.13 6.81 -15.45
CA GLY A 138 -0.92 5.99 -14.86
C GLY A 138 -0.46 5.11 -13.71
N ILE A 139 -1.44 4.59 -12.99
CA ILE A 139 -1.27 3.85 -11.73
C ILE A 139 -0.51 2.54 -11.96
N ILE A 140 0.34 2.20 -10.99
CA ILE A 140 0.98 0.91 -10.84
C ILE A 140 0.29 0.22 -9.66
N ALA A 141 -0.60 -0.71 -9.98
CA ALA A 141 -1.42 -1.35 -8.96
C ALA A 141 -0.90 -2.76 -8.63
N SER A 142 -1.11 -3.15 -7.36
CA SER A 142 -0.81 -4.47 -6.76
C SER A 142 0.60 -4.68 -6.18
N VAL A 143 1.12 -3.66 -5.51
CA VAL A 143 2.29 -3.80 -4.65
C VAL A 143 1.93 -4.50 -3.32
N GLY A 144 0.81 -4.11 -2.70
CA GLY A 144 0.41 -4.57 -1.36
C GLY A 144 -1.08 -4.37 -1.06
N LYS A 145 -1.44 -4.48 0.22
CA LYS A 145 -2.73 -4.07 0.78
C LYS A 145 -2.59 -2.66 1.33
N TYR A 146 -3.55 -1.80 1.07
CA TYR A 146 -3.47 -0.43 1.54
C TYR A 146 -4.11 -0.31 2.91
N TRP A 147 -3.52 0.51 3.78
CA TRP A 147 -4.26 1.10 4.89
C TRP A 147 -5.30 2.07 4.32
N CYS A 148 -6.55 1.91 4.72
CA CYS A 148 -7.68 2.63 4.14
C CYS A 148 -8.68 3.06 5.20
N VAL A 149 -9.47 4.09 4.90
CA VAL A 149 -10.64 4.46 5.70
C VAL A 149 -11.90 3.81 5.12
N CYS A 150 -12.78 3.31 5.98
CA CYS A 150 -14.04 2.72 5.55
C CYS A 150 -15.15 3.00 6.55
N ASN A 151 -16.40 2.97 6.09
CA ASN A 151 -17.57 3.24 6.93
C ASN A 151 -17.69 2.24 8.09
N GLU A 152 -17.13 1.03 7.98
CA GLU A 152 -17.13 0.07 9.10
C GLU A 152 -16.33 0.59 10.31
N LEU A 153 -15.28 1.38 10.08
CA LEU A 153 -14.54 2.10 11.13
C LEU A 153 -15.33 3.28 11.71
N LEU A 154 -16.49 3.64 11.16
CA LEU A 154 -17.37 4.67 11.72
C LEU A 154 -18.62 4.06 12.35
N ALA A 155 -19.19 3.03 11.71
CA ALA A 155 -20.45 2.39 12.09
C ALA A 155 -20.36 1.58 13.39
N LYS A 156 -19.16 1.16 13.79
CA LYS A 156 -18.94 0.44 15.05
C LYS A 156 -18.60 1.42 16.16
N THR A 157 -19.30 1.35 17.29
CA THR A 157 -18.83 2.04 18.50
C THR A 157 -17.41 1.56 18.82
N PRO A 158 -16.48 2.43 19.27
CA PRO A 158 -15.10 2.02 19.53
C PRO A 158 -14.99 0.73 20.35
N ASP A 159 -15.83 0.58 21.39
CA ASP A 159 -15.81 -0.56 22.32
C ASP A 159 -16.15 -1.92 21.68
N THR A 160 -16.80 -1.93 20.51
CA THR A 160 -17.12 -3.17 19.79
C THR A 160 -16.03 -3.60 18.81
N ARG A 161 -14.99 -2.77 18.65
CA ARG A 161 -13.85 -3.06 17.76
C ARG A 161 -12.77 -3.79 18.55
N LYS A 162 -12.07 -4.71 17.87
CA LYS A 162 -11.02 -5.55 18.48
C LYS A 162 -9.96 -4.75 19.25
N TYR A 163 -9.63 -3.55 18.78
CA TYR A 163 -8.63 -2.67 19.40
C TYR A 163 -9.19 -1.29 19.76
N GLY A 164 -10.49 -1.17 19.98
CA GLY A 164 -11.08 0.12 20.31
C GLY A 164 -10.89 1.14 19.19
N ILE A 165 -10.60 2.38 19.59
CA ILE A 165 -10.26 3.49 18.70
C ILE A 165 -9.00 3.23 17.85
N LYS A 166 -8.10 2.35 18.30
CA LYS A 166 -6.87 1.98 17.57
C LYS A 166 -7.10 0.96 16.45
N THR A 167 -8.34 0.53 16.21
CA THR A 167 -8.63 -0.44 15.14
C THR A 167 -8.39 0.19 13.78
N ALA A 168 -7.55 -0.45 12.96
CA ALA A 168 -7.22 -0.02 11.61
C ALA A 168 -7.88 -0.92 10.56
N CYS A 169 -8.02 -0.42 9.33
CA CYS A 169 -8.54 -1.19 8.19
C CYS A 169 -7.50 -1.32 7.09
N ASN A 170 -7.23 -2.55 6.67
CA ASN A 170 -6.48 -2.86 5.46
C ASN A 170 -7.42 -3.41 4.38
N TYR A 171 -7.08 -3.14 3.11
CA TYR A 171 -7.85 -3.59 1.96
C TYR A 171 -6.94 -3.66 0.72
N GLY A 172 -7.10 -4.70 -0.10
CA GLY A 172 -6.42 -4.78 -1.38
C GLY A 172 -5.79 -6.15 -1.64
N TRP A 173 -4.55 -6.15 -2.13
CA TRP A 173 -4.01 -7.28 -2.88
C TRP A 173 -4.93 -7.65 -4.04
N HIS A 174 -5.23 -6.67 -4.88
CA HIS A 174 -6.01 -6.84 -6.09
C HIS A 174 -5.36 -7.83 -7.04
N SER A 175 -6.17 -8.71 -7.61
CA SER A 175 -5.72 -9.77 -8.49
C SER A 175 -6.91 -10.27 -9.27
N SER A 176 -6.72 -10.60 -10.55
CA SER A 176 -7.76 -11.25 -11.37
C SER A 176 -8.25 -12.58 -10.78
N THR A 177 -7.45 -13.21 -9.90
CA THR A 177 -7.75 -14.51 -9.26
C THR A 177 -8.04 -14.39 -7.77
N GLY A 178 -8.16 -13.16 -7.23
CA GLY A 178 -8.42 -12.95 -5.81
C GLY A 178 -9.69 -13.66 -5.34
N ARG A 179 -9.72 -14.11 -4.09
CA ARG A 179 -10.85 -14.86 -3.50
C ARG A 179 -12.07 -14.00 -3.17
N TYR A 180 -11.85 -12.74 -2.80
CA TYR A 180 -12.89 -11.82 -2.38
C TYR A 180 -13.32 -10.91 -3.53
N ASN A 181 -14.56 -10.42 -3.47
CA ASN A 181 -15.05 -9.37 -4.35
C ASN A 181 -14.58 -8.01 -3.85
N GLY A 182 -14.30 -7.12 -4.79
CA GLY A 182 -14.19 -5.69 -4.53
C GLY A 182 -15.53 -5.04 -4.21
N VAL A 183 -15.46 -3.80 -3.75
CA VAL A 183 -16.61 -2.91 -3.62
C VAL A 183 -17.11 -2.49 -5.00
N VAL A 184 -16.21 -2.29 -5.97
CA VAL A 184 -16.57 -2.10 -7.38
C VAL A 184 -16.85 -3.47 -8.02
N PRO A 185 -18.00 -3.67 -8.70
CA PRO A 185 -18.34 -4.91 -9.36
C PRO A 185 -17.27 -5.40 -10.35
N GLY A 186 -17.00 -6.71 -10.36
CA GLY A 186 -16.01 -7.33 -11.24
C GLY A 186 -14.56 -7.26 -10.73
N ILE A 187 -14.29 -6.48 -9.69
CA ILE A 187 -12.97 -6.44 -9.05
C ILE A 187 -12.79 -7.63 -8.11
N ARG A 188 -11.58 -8.21 -8.12
CA ARG A 188 -11.18 -9.37 -7.33
C ARG A 188 -9.90 -9.06 -6.56
N LEU A 189 -9.80 -9.60 -5.34
CA LEU A 189 -8.73 -9.27 -4.41
C LEU A 189 -8.55 -10.32 -3.31
N TRP A 190 -7.38 -10.33 -2.65
CA TRP A 190 -7.03 -11.29 -1.60
C TRP A 190 -7.33 -10.80 -0.18
N GLN A 191 -7.53 -9.50 0.04
CA GLN A 191 -7.88 -8.93 1.34
C GLN A 191 -9.06 -7.95 1.22
N GLY A 192 -10.28 -8.42 1.51
CA GLY A 192 -11.44 -7.53 1.69
C GLY A 192 -11.27 -6.62 2.92
N ILE A 193 -12.33 -5.92 3.33
CA ILE A 193 -12.28 -5.04 4.51
C ILE A 193 -11.77 -5.82 5.72
N GLY A 194 -10.55 -5.50 6.17
CA GLY A 194 -9.86 -6.22 7.24
C GLY A 194 -9.62 -5.34 8.46
N THR A 195 -10.36 -5.60 9.53
CA THR A 195 -10.28 -4.84 10.80
C THR A 195 -9.61 -5.62 11.93
N ARG A 196 -8.71 -6.55 11.58
CA ARG A 196 -8.07 -7.50 12.51
C ARG A 196 -6.78 -6.97 13.14
N HIS A 197 -6.34 -5.78 12.77
CA HIS A 197 -5.10 -5.14 13.21
C HIS A 197 -5.36 -3.80 13.90
N ASN A 198 -4.41 -3.37 14.74
CA ASN A 198 -4.37 -2.03 15.29
C ASN A 198 -3.56 -1.09 14.39
N ASP A 199 -3.50 0.18 14.77
CA ASP A 199 -2.81 1.24 14.06
C ASP A 199 -1.27 1.20 14.15
N GLU A 200 -0.72 0.29 14.94
CA GLU A 200 0.73 0.05 15.13
C GLU A 200 1.24 -1.17 14.33
N HIS A 201 0.35 -1.88 13.63
CA HIS A 201 0.73 -3.04 12.84
C HIS A 201 1.40 -2.63 11.52
N VAL A 202 2.47 -3.32 11.13
CA VAL A 202 3.09 -3.20 9.81
C VAL A 202 2.58 -4.36 8.95
N ASP A 203 1.84 -4.05 7.88
CA ASP A 203 1.34 -5.03 6.91
C ASP A 203 2.06 -4.82 5.56
N PRO A 204 2.20 -5.84 4.70
CA PRO A 204 2.51 -5.70 3.27
C PRO A 204 1.59 -4.75 2.54
N SER A 205 1.94 -3.47 2.61
CA SER A 205 1.28 -2.33 1.97
C SER A 205 2.08 -1.73 0.83
#